data_AF-A0AAW8NWC2-F1
#
_entry.id   AF-A0AAW8NWC2-F1
#
_cell.length_a   1.000
_cell.length_b   1.000
_cell.length_c   1.000
_cell.angle_alpha   90.00
_cell.angle_beta   90.00
_cell.angle_gamma   90.00
#
_symmetry.space_group_name_H-M   'P 1'
#
loop_
_entity.id
_entity.type
_entity.pdbx_description
1 polymer ?
#
loop_
_entity_poly.entity_id
_entity_poly.type
_entity_poly.pdbx_seq_one_letter_code
_entity_poly.pdbx_strand_id
1 'polypeptide(L)'
;MPFNYAIKDQLLQQIQAKIDGQRVPIIEIGSLTEKQHEDINKFRIENGIPPLIDPSILYMGRHHVESRNGRDGYNAEDILTQIIYALDESSIIPKSSRQTLIRSIKPRDDGYGNKVTDTGVLELTSRKPKAELYSVIPKGDTVKPIDLKQKKAS
;
A
#
# COMPACT_ATOMS: atom_id res chain seq x y z
N MET A 1 11.39 10.22 1.53
CA MET A 1 11.98 9.31 0.52
C MET A 1 10.94 8.25 0.19
N PRO A 2 10.62 7.99 -1.09
CA PRO A 2 9.66 6.94 -1.48
C PRO A 2 10.06 5.54 -0.98
N PHE A 3 9.39 4.50 -1.45
CA PHE A 3 9.71 3.10 -1.11
C PHE A 3 11.22 2.83 -0.95
N ASN A 4 11.61 2.20 0.17
CA ASN A 4 13.00 1.87 0.45
C ASN A 4 13.40 0.58 -0.28
N TYR A 5 14.10 0.72 -1.41
CA TYR A 5 14.52 -0.43 -2.20
C TYR A 5 15.51 -1.38 -1.50
N ALA A 6 16.24 -0.92 -0.47
CA ALA A 6 17.15 -1.77 0.28
C ALA A 6 16.43 -2.88 1.05
N ILE A 7 15.14 -2.71 1.38
CA ILE A 7 14.33 -3.71 2.09
C ILE A 7 13.43 -4.52 1.16
N LYS A 8 13.54 -4.38 -0.16
CA LYS A 8 12.64 -5.00 -1.14
C LYS A 8 12.54 -6.52 -0.95
N ASP A 9 13.67 -7.21 -0.90
CA ASP A 9 13.70 -8.67 -0.80
C ASP A 9 13.23 -9.15 0.58
N GLN A 10 13.59 -8.41 1.63
CA GLN A 10 13.08 -8.66 2.98
C GLN A 10 11.55 -8.51 3.04
N LEU A 11 11.00 -7.46 2.42
CA LEU A 11 9.57 -7.24 2.38
C LEU A 11 8.85 -8.32 1.56
N LEU A 12 9.42 -8.75 0.43
CA LEU A 12 8.87 -9.86 -0.36
C LEU A 12 8.77 -11.13 0.49
N GLN A 13 9.86 -11.50 1.17
CA GLN A 13 9.89 -12.66 2.07
C GLN A 13 8.86 -12.54 3.19
N GLN A 14 8.68 -11.35 3.77
CA GLN A 14 7.67 -11.12 4.80
C GLN A 14 6.24 -11.20 4.29
N ILE A 15 5.97 -10.73 3.07
CA ILE A 15 4.66 -10.87 2.44
C ILE A 15 4.36 -12.35 2.20
N GLN A 16 5.32 -13.10 1.66
CA GLN A 16 5.17 -14.54 1.43
C GLN A 16 4.94 -15.28 2.76
N ALA A 17 5.77 -15.03 3.77
CA ALA A 17 5.59 -15.62 5.09
C ALA A 17 4.21 -15.30 5.72
N LYS A 18 3.65 -14.11 5.47
CA LYS A 18 2.27 -13.77 5.89
C LYS A 18 1.21 -14.56 5.13
N ILE A 19 1.40 -14.76 3.82
CA ILE A 19 0.51 -15.62 3.02
C ILE A 19 0.52 -17.04 3.60
N ASP A 20 1.69 -17.52 4.02
CA ASP A 20 1.88 -18.84 4.64
C ASP A 20 1.40 -18.90 6.12
N GLY A 21 0.75 -17.85 6.63
CA GLY A 21 0.20 -17.80 7.99
C GLY A 21 1.22 -17.54 9.09
N GLN A 22 2.46 -17.18 8.74
CA GLN A 22 3.52 -16.92 9.71
C GLN A 22 3.44 -15.52 10.32
N ARG A 23 3.97 -15.39 11.53
CA ARG A 23 4.18 -14.10 12.18
C ARG A 23 5.48 -13.49 11.69
N VAL A 24 5.43 -12.23 11.28
CA VAL A 24 6.61 -11.47 10.85
C VAL A 24 6.65 -10.12 11.56
N PRO A 25 7.86 -9.55 11.79
CA PRO A 25 8.00 -8.27 12.46
C PRO A 25 7.41 -7.13 11.63
N ILE A 26 7.12 -6.01 12.30
CA ILE A 26 6.76 -4.76 11.65
C ILE A 26 8.05 -4.12 11.12
N ILE A 27 8.05 -3.69 9.87
CA ILE A 27 9.21 -3.05 9.25
C ILE A 27 8.85 -1.69 8.68
N GLU A 28 9.84 -0.81 8.63
CA GLU A 28 9.74 0.46 7.90
C GLU A 28 10.03 0.21 6.42
N ILE A 29 9.11 0.62 5.55
CA ILE A 29 9.16 0.31 4.11
C ILE A 29 9.43 1.53 3.23
N GLY A 30 9.51 2.72 3.82
CA GLY A 30 9.74 3.98 3.12
C GLY A 30 9.33 5.16 3.99
N SER A 31 9.32 6.35 3.41
CA SER A 31 8.82 7.56 4.05
C SER A 31 7.98 8.39 3.06
N LEU A 32 7.19 9.31 3.59
CA LEU A 32 6.58 10.34 2.79
C LEU A 32 7.67 11.29 2.24
N THR A 33 7.46 11.86 1.07
CA THR A 33 8.21 13.05 0.66
C THR A 33 7.81 14.24 1.53
N GLU A 34 8.64 15.27 1.61
CA GLU A 34 8.32 16.50 2.34
C GLU A 34 6.96 17.05 1.91
N LYS A 35 6.75 17.16 0.59
CA LYS A 35 5.46 17.58 0.02
C LYS A 35 4.28 16.69 0.44
N GLN A 36 4.43 15.36 0.39
CA GLN A 36 3.36 14.44 0.78
C GLN A 36 3.04 14.57 2.29
N HIS A 37 4.08 14.74 3.11
CA HIS A 37 3.96 14.91 4.56
C HIS A 37 3.27 16.24 4.91
N GLU A 38 3.64 17.32 4.23
CA GLU A 38 2.98 18.63 4.32
C GLU A 38 1.52 18.57 3.90
N ASP A 39 1.21 17.94 2.76
CA ASP A 39 -0.15 17.81 2.25
C ASP A 39 -1.05 17.04 3.27
N ILE A 40 -0.51 15.99 3.90
CA ILE A 40 -1.19 15.26 4.98
C ILE A 40 -1.38 16.15 6.22
N ASN A 41 -0.34 16.84 6.67
CA ASN A 41 -0.39 17.65 7.88
C ASN A 41 -1.30 18.86 7.72
N LYS A 42 -1.34 19.48 6.54
CA LYS A 42 -2.29 20.53 6.20
C LYS A 42 -3.73 20.06 6.40
N PHE A 43 -4.10 18.91 5.81
CA PHE A 43 -5.43 18.33 6.00
C PHE A 43 -5.73 18.05 7.48
N ARG A 44 -4.77 17.49 8.22
CA ARG A 44 -4.95 17.17 9.65
C ARG A 44 -5.19 18.43 10.48
N ILE A 45 -4.39 19.47 10.29
CA ILE A 45 -4.52 20.76 11.00
C ILE A 45 -5.85 21.43 10.66
N GLU A 46 -6.23 21.47 9.39
CA GLU A 46 -7.53 22.03 8.93
C GLU A 46 -8.73 21.32 9.57
N ASN A 47 -8.59 20.05 9.96
CA ASN A 47 -9.62 19.25 10.60
C ASN A 47 -9.43 19.10 12.13
N GLY A 48 -8.54 19.87 12.75
CA GLY A 48 -8.30 19.83 14.20
C GLY A 48 -7.63 18.55 14.71
N ILE A 49 -6.98 17.79 13.82
CA ILE A 49 -6.27 16.54 14.13
C ILE A 49 -4.78 16.87 14.34
N PRO A 50 -4.11 16.33 15.39
CA PRO A 50 -2.68 16.56 15.60
C PRO A 50 -1.83 16.14 14.40
N PRO A 51 -0.78 16.89 14.03
CA PRO A 51 0.05 16.56 12.87
C PRO A 51 0.72 15.19 13.02
N LEU A 52 0.98 14.54 11.90
CA LEU A 52 1.88 13.41 11.80
C LEU A 52 3.31 13.93 12.00
N ILE A 53 4.01 13.39 12.99
CA ILE A 53 5.34 13.89 13.38
C ILE A 53 6.43 13.24 12.52
N ASP A 54 6.34 11.93 12.29
CA ASP A 54 7.36 11.16 11.60
C ASP A 54 6.85 10.76 10.20
N PRO A 55 7.59 11.09 9.11
CA PRO A 55 7.17 10.76 7.76
C PRO A 55 7.36 9.27 7.42
N SER A 56 8.00 8.46 8.27
CA SER A 56 8.23 7.04 8.02
C SER A 56 6.93 6.23 7.96
N ILE A 57 6.92 5.25 7.05
CA ILE A 57 5.80 4.37 6.75
C ILE A 57 6.15 2.95 7.20
N LEU A 58 5.35 2.42 8.13
CA LEU A 58 5.46 1.05 8.62
C LEU A 58 4.57 0.10 7.81
N TYR A 59 4.97 -1.17 7.72
CA TYR A 59 4.17 -2.22 7.12
C TYR A 59 3.90 -3.37 8.09
N MET A 60 2.60 -3.61 8.34
CA MET A 60 2.10 -4.75 9.11
C MET A 60 1.47 -5.82 8.22
N GLY A 61 0.95 -5.47 7.05
CA GLY A 61 0.54 -6.38 5.98
C GLY A 61 -0.61 -7.37 6.24
N ARG A 62 -1.16 -7.50 7.46
CA ARG A 62 -2.21 -8.50 7.74
C ARG A 62 -3.46 -8.28 6.91
N HIS A 63 -4.09 -7.12 7.05
CA HIS A 63 -5.30 -6.80 6.29
C HIS A 63 -5.04 -6.75 4.78
N HIS A 64 -3.86 -6.25 4.40
CA HIS A 64 -3.45 -6.17 3.01
C HIS A 64 -3.38 -7.56 2.35
N VAL A 65 -2.69 -8.52 2.97
CA VAL A 65 -2.57 -9.90 2.48
C VAL A 65 -3.91 -10.62 2.50
N GLU A 66 -4.69 -10.52 3.58
CA GLU A 66 -6.02 -11.12 3.68
C GLU A 66 -6.93 -10.64 2.53
N SER A 67 -6.86 -9.36 2.17
CA SER A 67 -7.65 -8.82 1.07
C SER A 67 -7.10 -9.23 -0.30
N ARG A 68 -5.81 -9.03 -0.57
CA ARG A 68 -5.25 -9.18 -1.93
C ARG A 68 -4.97 -10.63 -2.29
N ASN A 69 -4.32 -11.38 -1.39
CA ASN A 69 -4.08 -12.80 -1.63
C ASN A 69 -5.34 -13.61 -1.35
N GLY A 70 -5.96 -13.42 -0.18
CA GLY A 70 -7.08 -14.25 0.28
C GLY A 70 -8.36 -14.08 -0.53
N ARG A 71 -8.71 -12.84 -0.95
CA ARG A 71 -9.96 -12.59 -1.70
C ARG A 71 -9.75 -12.46 -3.20
N ASP A 72 -8.69 -11.77 -3.62
CA ASP A 72 -8.47 -11.48 -5.05
C ASP A 72 -7.50 -12.46 -5.72
N GLY A 73 -6.75 -13.24 -4.95
CA GLY A 73 -5.85 -14.28 -5.45
C GLY A 73 -4.45 -13.80 -5.88
N TYR A 74 -4.06 -12.56 -5.55
CA TYR A 74 -2.73 -12.00 -5.85
C TYR A 74 -1.61 -12.74 -5.11
N ASN A 75 -0.46 -12.91 -5.75
CA ASN A 75 0.72 -13.51 -5.12
C ASN A 75 1.55 -12.45 -4.35
N ALA A 76 2.68 -12.87 -3.77
CA ALA A 76 3.52 -11.97 -2.97
C ALA A 76 4.18 -10.87 -3.84
N GLU A 77 4.58 -11.21 -5.06
CA GLU A 77 5.20 -10.30 -6.02
C GLU A 77 4.22 -9.22 -6.49
N ASP A 78 2.96 -9.58 -6.73
CA ASP A 78 1.88 -8.66 -7.06
C ASP A 78 1.67 -7.64 -5.94
N ILE A 79 1.57 -8.13 -4.70
CA ILE A 79 1.38 -7.28 -3.51
C ILE A 79 2.57 -6.35 -3.30
N LEU A 80 3.80 -6.85 -3.46
CA LEU A 80 5.00 -6.02 -3.40
C LEU A 80 4.97 -4.93 -4.47
N THR A 81 4.59 -5.29 -5.69
CA THR A 81 4.50 -4.35 -6.82
C THR A 81 3.46 -3.26 -6.54
N GLN A 82 2.29 -3.62 -6.00
CA GLN A 82 1.29 -2.66 -5.55
C GLN A 82 1.86 -1.66 -4.52
N ILE A 83 2.62 -2.14 -3.53
CA ILE A 83 3.27 -1.28 -2.51
C ILE A 83 4.28 -0.33 -3.15
N ILE A 84 5.17 -0.85 -4.00
CA ILE A 84 6.22 -0.05 -4.64
C ILE A 84 5.60 1.10 -5.45
N TYR A 85 4.58 0.81 -6.26
CA TYR A 85 3.94 1.83 -7.10
C TYR A 85 3.13 2.83 -6.27
N ALA A 86 2.42 2.38 -5.23
CA ALA A 86 1.69 3.29 -4.34
C ALA A 86 2.61 4.25 -3.58
N LEU A 87 3.84 3.82 -3.28
CA LEU A 87 4.85 4.60 -2.55
C LEU A 87 5.90 5.22 -3.46
N ASP A 88 5.64 5.30 -4.77
CA ASP A 88 6.50 6.01 -5.71
C ASP A 88 6.57 7.51 -5.36
N GLU A 89 7.71 8.16 -5.62
CA GLU A 89 7.91 9.58 -5.29
C GLU A 89 6.93 10.52 -6.00
N SER A 90 6.46 10.14 -7.18
CA SER A 90 5.51 10.91 -7.96
C SER A 90 4.07 10.72 -7.48
N SER A 91 3.84 9.82 -6.51
CA SER A 91 2.53 9.59 -5.94
C SER A 91 2.03 10.83 -5.20
N ILE A 92 0.72 11.03 -5.25
CA ILE A 92 0.05 12.19 -4.68
C ILE A 92 -0.81 11.81 -3.50
N ILE A 93 -1.10 12.79 -2.64
CA ILE A 93 -2.13 12.70 -1.60
C ILE A 93 -3.43 13.22 -2.21
N PRO A 94 -4.35 12.37 -2.72
CA PRO A 94 -5.60 12.84 -3.25
C PRO A 94 -6.47 13.44 -2.14
N LYS A 95 -7.24 14.47 -2.46
CA LYS A 95 -8.26 15.00 -1.55
C LYS A 95 -9.30 13.89 -1.28
N SER A 96 -9.34 13.42 -0.04
CA SER A 96 -10.25 12.38 0.43
C SER A 96 -10.79 12.82 1.78
N SER A 97 -12.12 12.79 1.96
CA SER A 97 -12.78 13.26 3.18
C SER A 97 -12.85 12.22 4.29
N ARG A 98 -12.48 10.95 4.03
CA ARG A 98 -12.65 9.84 4.99
C ARG A 98 -11.38 9.13 5.41
N GLN A 99 -10.35 9.14 4.55
CA GLN A 99 -9.13 8.35 4.76
C GLN A 99 -7.93 9.09 4.18
N THR A 100 -6.77 8.93 4.80
CA THR A 100 -5.50 9.37 4.22
C THR A 100 -5.07 8.36 3.18
N LEU A 101 -4.85 8.83 1.95
CA LEU A 101 -4.46 8.00 0.82
C LEU A 101 -3.15 8.52 0.22
N ILE A 102 -2.39 7.61 -0.37
CA ILE A 102 -1.30 7.91 -1.30
C ILE A 102 -1.56 7.15 -2.59
N ARG A 103 -1.49 7.82 -3.74
CA ARG A 103 -1.89 7.23 -5.02
C ARG A 103 -0.88 7.48 -6.11
N SER A 104 -0.50 6.41 -6.81
CA SER A 104 0.32 6.51 -8.01
C SER A 104 -0.41 7.29 -9.12
N ILE A 105 0.31 8.14 -9.82
CA ILE A 105 -0.27 8.97 -10.89
C ILE A 105 -0.24 8.27 -12.26
N LYS A 106 0.72 7.36 -12.47
CA LYS A 106 0.89 6.62 -13.72
C LYS A 106 0.25 5.25 -13.58
N PRO A 107 -0.73 4.90 -14.43
CA PRO A 107 -1.24 3.53 -14.48
C PRO A 107 -0.16 2.55 -14.90
N ARG A 108 -0.08 1.39 -14.25
CA ARG A 108 0.75 0.26 -14.67
C ARG A 108 -0.08 -0.87 -15.25
N ASP A 109 0.54 -1.69 -16.08
CA ASP A 109 0.00 -3.01 -16.40
C ASP A 109 0.14 -3.90 -15.16
N ASP A 110 -0.91 -4.66 -14.85
CA ASP A 110 -0.91 -5.56 -13.69
C ASP A 110 -0.60 -7.01 -14.02
N GLY A 111 -0.38 -7.35 -15.30
CA GLY A 111 -0.11 -8.70 -15.76
C GLY A 111 -1.37 -9.58 -15.92
N TYR A 112 -2.54 -9.05 -15.55
CA TYR A 112 -3.83 -9.75 -15.65
C TYR A 112 -4.77 -9.12 -16.69
N GLY A 113 -4.26 -8.15 -17.45
CA GLY A 113 -4.99 -7.44 -18.50
C GLY A 113 -5.65 -6.14 -18.02
N ASN A 114 -5.34 -5.67 -16.80
CA ASN A 114 -5.80 -4.37 -16.33
C ASN A 114 -4.71 -3.31 -16.48
N LYS A 115 -5.14 -2.04 -16.56
CA LYS A 115 -4.29 -0.87 -16.31
C LYS A 115 -4.73 -0.24 -15.00
N VAL A 116 -3.85 -0.23 -14.00
CA VAL A 116 -4.21 0.14 -12.63
C VAL A 116 -3.36 1.27 -12.06
N THR A 117 -3.97 2.13 -11.26
CA THR A 117 -3.25 3.04 -10.34
C THR A 117 -3.35 2.51 -8.92
N ASP A 118 -2.22 2.33 -8.25
CA ASP A 118 -2.16 1.76 -6.92
C ASP A 118 -2.41 2.85 -5.87
N THR A 119 -3.42 2.64 -5.03
CA THR A 119 -3.80 3.56 -3.94
C THR A 119 -3.51 2.91 -2.60
N GLY A 120 -2.48 3.38 -1.91
CA GLY A 120 -2.19 3.04 -0.52
C GLY A 120 -3.13 3.75 0.45
N VAL A 121 -3.67 3.00 1.41
CA VAL A 121 -4.42 3.53 2.55
C VAL A 121 -3.47 3.67 3.73
N LEU A 122 -3.31 4.89 4.24
CA LEU A 122 -2.44 5.18 5.37
C LEU A 122 -3.26 5.34 6.65
N GLU A 123 -3.01 4.48 7.64
CA GLU A 123 -3.53 4.64 8.99
C GLU A 123 -2.55 5.48 9.82
N LEU A 124 -3.03 6.56 10.43
CA LEU A 124 -2.19 7.58 11.06
C LEU A 124 -2.37 7.67 12.58
N THR A 125 -3.14 6.75 13.17
CA THR A 125 -3.50 6.79 14.59
C THR A 125 -3.01 5.59 15.39
N SER A 126 -2.90 4.42 14.77
CA SER A 126 -2.52 3.15 15.41
C SER A 126 -1.07 3.11 15.89
N ARG A 127 -0.16 3.83 15.20
CA ARG A 127 1.31 3.70 15.36
C ARG A 127 2.03 5.04 15.48
N LYS A 128 1.43 6.01 16.16
CA LYS A 128 2.08 7.31 16.44
C LYS A 128 3.51 7.08 16.98
N PRO A 129 4.52 7.83 16.48
CA PRO A 129 4.40 8.99 15.59
C PRO A 129 4.34 8.69 14.08
N LYS A 130 4.39 7.42 13.67
CA LYS A 130 4.56 6.98 12.27
C LYS A 130 3.23 6.65 11.57
N ALA A 131 3.25 6.69 10.24
CA ALA A 131 2.16 6.17 9.42
C ALA A 131 2.26 4.65 9.27
N GLU A 132 1.12 3.98 9.11
CA GLU A 132 1.03 2.56 8.76
C GLU A 132 0.40 2.41 7.37
N LEU A 133 1.06 1.69 6.46
CA LEU A 133 0.42 1.25 5.21
C LEU A 133 -0.52 0.08 5.51
N TYR A 134 -1.81 0.39 5.61
CA TYR A 134 -2.86 -0.57 5.99
C TYR A 134 -3.21 -1.54 4.86
N SER A 135 -3.34 -1.03 3.64
CA SER A 135 -3.64 -1.79 2.43
C SER A 135 -3.28 -1.00 1.18
N VAL A 136 -3.09 -1.67 0.05
CA VAL A 136 -3.07 -1.05 -1.27
C VAL A 136 -4.25 -1.56 -2.08
N ILE A 137 -4.88 -0.66 -2.84
CA ILE A 137 -6.02 -0.94 -3.70
C ILE A 137 -5.61 -0.60 -5.15
N PRO A 138 -5.47 -1.60 -6.04
CA PRO A 138 -5.26 -1.35 -7.46
C PRO A 138 -6.55 -0.82 -8.10
N LYS A 139 -6.64 0.48 -8.34
CA LYS A 139 -7.82 1.09 -8.98
C LYS A 139 -7.78 0.83 -10.48
N GLY A 140 -8.85 0.24 -11.02
CA GLY A 140 -8.90 -0.28 -12.39
C GLY A 140 -8.83 -1.81 -12.46
N ASP A 141 -8.72 -2.49 -11.31
CA ASP A 141 -8.67 -3.95 -11.20
C ASP A 141 -10.04 -4.60 -11.44
N THR A 142 -10.30 -4.95 -12.71
CA THR A 142 -11.53 -5.62 -13.15
C THR A 142 -11.35 -7.12 -13.37
N VAL A 143 -10.14 -7.55 -13.72
CA VAL A 143 -9.77 -8.95 -13.93
C VAL A 143 -8.86 -9.40 -12.79
N LYS A 144 -9.39 -10.15 -11.82
CA LYS A 144 -8.61 -10.61 -10.68
C LYS A 144 -7.97 -11.99 -10.95
N PRO A 145 -6.82 -12.29 -10.32
CA PRO A 145 -6.19 -13.61 -10.44
C PRO A 145 -7.13 -14.76 -10.07
N ILE A 146 -7.98 -14.59 -9.05
CA ILE A 146 -8.94 -15.62 -8.64
C ILE A 146 -9.98 -15.94 -9.71
N ASP A 147 -10.44 -14.94 -10.46
CA ASP A 147 -11.43 -15.11 -11.54
C ASP A 147 -10.84 -15.91 -12.71
N LEU A 148 -9.54 -15.71 -12.98
CA LEU A 148 -8.82 -16.44 -14.02
C LEU A 148 -8.59 -17.91 -13.65
N LYS A 149 -8.36 -18.21 -12.35
CA LYS A 149 -8.23 -19.58 -11.86
C LYS A 149 -9.54 -20.37 -12.00
N GLN A 150 -10.66 -19.74 -11.67
CA GLN A 150 -11.99 -20.36 -11.78
C GLN A 150 -12.36 -20.67 -13.23
N LYS A 151 -12.06 -19.78 -14.18
CA LYS A 151 -12.29 -20.01 -15.62
C LYS A 151 -11.50 -21.16 -16.21
N LYS A 152 -10.29 -21.45 -15.69
CA LYS A 152 -9.46 -22.59 -16.15
C LYS A 152 -9.88 -23.93 -15.55
N ALA A 153 -10.64 -23.91 -14.45
CA ALA A 153 -11.14 -25.10 -13.77
C ALA A 153 -12.57 -25.48 -14.21
N SER A 154 -13.19 -24.68 -15.07
CA SER A 154 -14.50 -24.92 -15.70
C SER A 154 -14.31 -25.42 -17.12
#